data_AF-A0A972V185-F1
#
_entry.id   AF-A0A972V185-F1
#
_cell.length_a   1.000
_cell.length_b   1.000
_cell.length_c   1.000
_cell.angle_alpha   90.00
_cell.angle_beta   90.00
_cell.angle_gamma   90.00
#
_symmetry.space_group_name_H-M   'P 1'
#
loop_
_entity.id
_entity.type
_entity.pdbx_description
1 polymer ?
#
loop_
_entity_poly.entity_id
_entity_poly.type
_entity_poly.pdbx_seq_one_letter_code
_entity_poly.pdbx_strand_id
1 'polypeptide(L)'
;MKGIRQKFSNLNNAYTKAINKRYHRTGSLFEHPFKRIEIKSNAQLRYLVYYIHHGFCEHFPDYPWSSYLTIVSPKTTRLNRNEVLHWFKNKTNFEKFHTQDQIERFDELNIDSPQL
;
A
#
# COMPACT_ATOMS: atom_id res chain seq x y z
N MET A 1 -15.42 14.42 -11.37
CA MET A 1 -14.55 13.75 -10.38
C MET A 1 -13.40 14.66 -9.89
N LYS A 2 -13.69 15.73 -9.13
CA LYS A 2 -12.68 16.43 -8.30
C LYS A 2 -12.73 15.76 -6.92
N GLY A 3 -11.75 14.91 -6.56
CA GLY A 3 -11.81 14.21 -5.27
C GLY A 3 -10.51 13.54 -4.84
N ILE A 4 -10.16 12.40 -5.45
CA ILE A 4 -9.03 11.57 -4.98
C ILE A 4 -7.67 12.14 -5.42
N ARG A 5 -7.53 12.48 -6.72
CA ARG A 5 -6.28 13.08 -7.25
C ARG A 5 -5.87 14.34 -6.50
N GLN A 6 -6.83 15.20 -6.15
CA GLN A 6 -6.55 16.43 -5.42
C GLN A 6 -6.09 16.15 -3.98
N LYS A 7 -6.67 15.15 -3.30
CA LYS A 7 -6.24 14.75 -1.95
C LYS A 7 -4.78 14.27 -1.94
N PHE A 8 -4.40 13.41 -2.87
CA PHE A 8 -3.01 12.97 -3.02
C PHE A 8 -2.07 14.13 -3.41
N SER A 9 -2.50 15.01 -4.32
CA SER A 9 -1.72 16.21 -4.67
C SER A 9 -1.50 17.11 -3.46
N ASN A 10 -2.52 17.34 -2.64
CA ASN A 10 -2.41 18.14 -1.43
C ASN A 10 -1.46 17.50 -0.40
N LEU A 11 -1.57 16.18 -0.18
CA LEU A 11 -0.69 15.42 0.71
C LEU A 11 0.78 15.54 0.26
N ASN A 12 1.06 15.24 -1.00
CA ASN A 12 2.42 15.28 -1.55
C ASN A 12 2.99 16.70 -1.52
N ASN A 13 2.18 17.71 -1.85
CA ASN A 13 2.60 19.12 -1.78
C ASN A 13 2.92 19.56 -0.35
N ALA A 14 2.08 19.17 0.62
CA ALA A 14 2.32 19.50 2.03
C ALA A 14 3.62 18.86 2.54
N TYR A 15 3.87 17.58 2.19
CA TYR A 15 5.08 16.88 2.56
C TYR A 15 6.33 17.49 1.91
N THR A 16 6.29 17.75 0.59
CA THR A 16 7.38 18.42 -0.14
C THR A 16 7.71 19.78 0.47
N LYS A 17 6.70 20.60 0.81
CA LYS A 17 6.92 21.90 1.48
C LYS A 17 7.59 21.75 2.84
N ALA A 18 7.17 20.77 3.64
CA ALA A 18 7.76 20.51 4.95
C ALA A 18 9.24 20.08 4.84
N ILE A 19 9.56 19.17 3.91
CA ILE A 19 10.92 18.72 3.64
C ILE A 19 11.80 19.86 3.11
N ASN A 20 11.31 20.61 2.12
CA ASN A 20 12.03 21.76 1.56
C ASN A 20 12.34 22.82 2.63
N LYS A 21 11.37 23.11 3.51
CA LYS A 21 11.57 24.02 4.64
C LYS A 21 12.60 23.48 5.64
N ARG A 22 12.52 22.19 6.00
CA ARG A 22 13.41 21.58 7.01
C ARG A 22 14.87 21.50 6.55
N TYR A 23 15.09 21.20 5.28
CA TYR A 23 16.42 20.93 4.73
C TYR A 23 16.92 22.03 3.80
N HIS A 24 16.27 23.21 3.79
CA HIS A 24 16.62 24.35 2.93
C HIS A 24 16.75 23.97 1.44
N ARG A 25 15.89 23.06 0.96
CA ARG A 25 15.83 22.60 -0.43
C ARG A 25 14.78 23.37 -1.22
N THR A 26 14.87 23.31 -2.54
CA THR A 26 13.86 23.78 -3.49
C THR A 26 13.52 22.68 -4.49
N GLY A 27 12.39 22.81 -5.19
CA GLY A 27 11.96 21.87 -6.24
C GLY A 27 11.02 20.77 -5.76
N SER A 28 10.71 19.84 -6.68
CA SER A 28 9.84 18.68 -6.41
C SER A 28 10.58 17.60 -5.63
N LEU A 29 9.85 16.87 -4.78
CA LEU A 29 10.34 15.67 -4.11
C LEU A 29 9.81 14.37 -4.76
N PHE A 30 8.65 14.44 -5.43
CA PHE A 30 7.98 13.27 -6.00
C PHE A 30 8.02 13.33 -7.53
N GLU A 31 8.03 12.15 -8.15
CA GLU A 31 7.83 12.01 -9.59
C GLU A 31 6.37 12.28 -9.98
N HIS A 32 6.18 12.83 -11.18
CA HIS A 32 4.86 13.16 -11.72
C HIS A 32 4.70 12.64 -13.15
N PRO A 33 3.54 12.06 -13.49
CA PRO A 33 2.38 11.77 -12.65
C PRO A 33 2.53 10.46 -11.84
N PHE A 34 1.81 10.34 -10.71
CA PHE A 34 1.73 9.07 -10.00
C PHE A 34 0.89 8.05 -10.80
N LYS A 35 1.34 6.80 -10.84
CA LYS A 35 0.62 5.70 -11.50
C LYS A 35 -0.57 5.27 -10.65
N ARG A 36 -1.64 4.79 -11.31
CA ARG A 36 -2.80 4.18 -10.66
C ARG A 36 -3.27 2.97 -11.44
N ILE A 37 -3.58 1.90 -10.74
CA ILE A 37 -4.07 0.66 -11.34
C ILE A 37 -5.49 0.42 -10.84
N GLU A 38 -6.42 0.19 -11.77
CA GLU A 38 -7.77 -0.22 -11.42
C GLU A 38 -7.74 -1.64 -10.87
N ILE A 39 -8.38 -1.83 -9.71
CA ILE A 39 -8.54 -3.16 -9.11
C ILE A 39 -9.80 -3.79 -9.68
N LYS A 40 -9.63 -4.86 -10.46
CA LYS A 40 -10.70 -5.55 -11.18
C LYS A 40 -11.20 -6.81 -10.47
N SER A 41 -10.50 -7.28 -9.45
CA SER A 41 -10.90 -8.48 -8.70
C SER A 41 -10.45 -8.47 -7.24
N ASN A 42 -11.16 -9.25 -6.41
CA ASN A 42 -10.76 -9.47 -5.01
C ASN A 42 -9.42 -10.21 -4.90
N ALA A 43 -9.06 -11.02 -5.90
CA ALA A 43 -7.75 -11.67 -5.95
C ALA A 43 -6.63 -10.64 -6.10
N GLN A 44 -6.81 -9.68 -7.03
CA GLN A 44 -5.89 -8.58 -7.25
C GLN A 44 -5.77 -7.69 -6.00
N LEU A 45 -6.90 -7.36 -5.37
CA LEU A 45 -6.91 -6.57 -4.13
C LEU A 45 -6.07 -7.21 -3.03
N ARG A 46 -6.32 -8.50 -2.75
CA ARG A 46 -5.58 -9.24 -1.71
C ARG A 46 -4.10 -9.35 -2.02
N TYR A 47 -3.77 -9.61 -3.28
CA TYR A 47 -2.39 -9.69 -3.73
C TYR A 47 -1.67 -8.33 -3.58
N LEU A 48 -2.31 -7.22 -3.92
CA LEU A 48 -1.71 -5.89 -3.74
C LEU A 48 -1.45 -5.58 -2.26
N VAL A 49 -2.34 -5.98 -1.36
CA VAL A 49 -2.11 -5.86 0.09
C VAL A 49 -0.88 -6.67 0.52
N TYR A 50 -0.74 -7.91 0.03
CA TYR A 50 0.46 -8.73 0.24
C TYR A 50 1.73 -8.05 -0.29
N TYR A 51 1.69 -7.58 -1.53
CA TYR A 51 2.80 -6.94 -2.21
C TYR A 51 3.31 -5.71 -1.44
N ILE A 52 2.40 -4.86 -0.94
CA ILE A 52 2.73 -3.66 -0.16
C ILE A 52 3.45 -4.00 1.16
N HIS A 53 3.23 -5.19 1.73
CA HIS A 53 3.91 -5.59 2.96
C HIS A 53 5.28 -6.23 2.72
N HIS A 54 5.55 -6.71 1.51
CA HIS A 54 6.77 -7.44 1.15
C HIS A 54 7.74 -6.57 0.32
N GLY A 55 8.96 -7.08 0.10
CA GLY A 55 9.94 -6.44 -0.80
C GLY A 55 10.79 -5.33 -0.19
N PHE A 56 10.60 -5.00 1.09
CA PHE A 56 11.42 -4.00 1.80
C PHE A 56 12.60 -4.61 2.57
N CYS A 57 12.47 -5.86 3.03
CA CYS A 57 13.48 -6.61 3.75
C CYS A 57 13.22 -8.12 3.57
N GLU A 58 14.18 -8.96 3.99
CA GLU A 58 14.09 -10.43 3.86
C GLU A 58 12.87 -11.00 4.60
N HIS A 59 12.59 -10.48 5.80
CA HIS A 59 11.47 -10.90 6.63
C HIS A 59 10.51 -9.73 6.82
N PHE A 60 9.40 -9.75 6.09
CA PHE A 60 8.43 -8.66 6.09
C PHE A 60 7.93 -8.16 7.47
N PRO A 61 7.84 -8.99 8.54
CA PRO A 61 7.46 -8.49 9.87
C PRO A 61 8.52 -7.57 10.50
N ASP A 62 9.77 -7.66 10.04
CA ASP A 62 10.90 -6.88 10.58
C ASP A 62 10.91 -5.44 10.07
N TYR A 63 10.04 -5.08 9.11
CA TYR A 63 9.89 -3.72 8.63
C TYR A 63 8.85 -2.93 9.47
N PRO A 64 9.29 -2.06 10.42
CA PRO A 64 8.37 -1.44 11.37
C PRO A 64 7.45 -0.38 10.73
N TRP A 65 7.80 0.11 9.54
CA TRP A 65 7.01 1.10 8.80
C TRP A 65 5.98 0.44 7.86
N SER A 66 5.52 -0.76 8.21
CA SER A 66 4.47 -1.49 7.50
C SER A 66 3.12 -1.42 8.22
N SER A 67 2.02 -1.35 7.45
CA SER A 67 0.68 -1.53 8.01
C SER A 67 0.42 -2.94 8.52
N TYR A 68 1.20 -3.95 8.10
CA TYR A 68 1.03 -5.34 8.53
C TYR A 68 0.96 -5.46 10.06
N LEU A 69 1.95 -4.91 10.76
CA LEU A 69 2.02 -4.95 12.23
C LEU A 69 0.83 -4.25 12.88
N THR A 70 0.31 -3.18 12.27
CA THR A 70 -0.88 -2.46 12.76
C THR A 70 -2.17 -3.25 12.55
N ILE A 71 -2.25 -4.06 11.49
CA ILE A 71 -3.41 -4.90 11.16
C ILE A 71 -3.50 -6.09 12.13
N VAL A 72 -2.39 -6.77 12.40
CA VAL A 72 -2.37 -7.97 13.27
C VAL A 72 -2.37 -7.62 14.75
N SER A 73 -1.92 -6.42 15.12
CA SER A 73 -1.86 -5.97 16.51
C SER A 73 -3.26 -5.73 17.11
N PRO A 74 -3.48 -6.08 18.39
CA PRO A 74 -4.71 -5.75 19.10
C PRO A 74 -4.81 -4.27 19.52
N LYS A 75 -3.72 -3.50 19.47
CA LYS A 75 -3.68 -2.10 19.91
C LYS A 75 -4.66 -1.23 19.14
N THR A 76 -5.24 -0.20 19.75
CA THR A 76 -6.16 0.72 19.07
C THR A 76 -5.45 1.48 17.94
N THR A 77 -6.16 1.75 16.85
CA THR A 77 -5.62 2.43 15.67
C THR A 77 -6.73 3.18 14.92
N ARG A 78 -6.34 4.14 14.08
CA ARG A 78 -7.24 4.80 13.13
C ARG A 78 -7.43 4.03 11.82
N LEU A 79 -6.60 3.00 11.58
CA LEU A 79 -6.73 2.11 10.44
C LEU A 79 -8.00 1.26 10.56
N ASN A 80 -8.82 1.20 9.51
CA ASN A 80 -9.97 0.30 9.46
C ASN A 80 -9.53 -1.16 9.23
N ARG A 81 -8.88 -1.76 10.24
CA ARG A 81 -8.35 -3.13 10.13
C ARG A 81 -9.43 -4.17 9.88
N ASN A 82 -10.66 -3.94 10.36
CA ASN A 82 -11.75 -4.89 10.23
C ASN A 82 -12.13 -5.09 8.76
N GLU A 83 -12.13 -4.01 7.98
CA GLU A 83 -12.38 -4.06 6.54
C GLU A 83 -11.27 -4.82 5.80
N VAL A 84 -10.00 -4.52 6.10
CA VAL A 84 -8.87 -5.22 5.48
C VAL A 84 -8.91 -6.71 5.81
N LEU A 85 -9.12 -7.07 7.09
CA LEU A 85 -9.22 -8.47 7.53
C LEU A 85 -10.41 -9.20 6.89
N HIS A 86 -11.52 -8.49 6.64
CA HIS A 86 -12.69 -9.04 5.99
C HIS A 86 -12.41 -9.49 4.55
N TRP A 87 -11.54 -8.78 3.79
CA TRP A 87 -11.12 -9.22 2.45
C TRP A 87 -10.46 -10.60 2.43
N PHE A 88 -9.86 -10.99 3.57
CA PHE A 88 -9.23 -12.29 3.81
C PHE A 88 -10.13 -13.23 4.64
N LYS A 89 -11.39 -12.89 4.86
CA LYS A 89 -12.36 -13.53 5.76
C LYS A 89 -12.06 -13.32 7.26
N ASN A 90 -10.80 -13.42 7.69
CA ASN A 90 -10.38 -13.18 9.08
C ASN A 90 -8.86 -12.97 9.21
N LYS A 91 -8.42 -12.65 10.43
CA LYS A 91 -7.00 -12.45 10.78
C LYS A 91 -6.13 -13.68 10.48
N THR A 92 -6.56 -14.88 10.84
CA THR A 92 -5.78 -16.11 10.62
C THR A 92 -5.49 -16.35 9.13
N ASN A 93 -6.50 -16.13 8.28
CA ASN A 93 -6.33 -16.23 6.83
C ASN A 93 -5.47 -15.11 6.26
N PHE A 94 -5.53 -13.90 6.82
CA PHE A 94 -4.63 -12.80 6.46
C PHE A 94 -3.17 -13.18 6.77
N GLU A 95 -2.88 -13.66 7.98
CA GLU A 95 -1.53 -14.10 8.38
C GLU A 95 -1.05 -15.28 7.52
N LYS A 96 -1.91 -16.27 7.27
CA LYS A 96 -1.60 -17.40 6.39
C LYS A 96 -1.29 -16.95 4.96
N PHE A 97 -2.07 -16.02 4.41
CA PHE A 97 -1.84 -15.49 3.06
C PHE A 97 -0.49 -14.77 2.95
N HIS A 98 -0.03 -14.11 4.02
CA HIS A 98 1.25 -13.40 4.05
C HIS A 98 2.46 -14.30 4.28
N THR A 99 2.26 -15.52 4.78
CA THR A 99 3.36 -16.47 5.01
C THR A 99 3.54 -17.47 3.87
N GLN A 100 2.56 -17.56 2.97
CA GLN A 100 2.64 -18.36 1.74
C GLN A 100 3.17 -17.49 0.62
N ASP A 101 4.13 -18.01 -0.15
CA ASP A 101 4.62 -17.31 -1.33
C ASP A 101 3.49 -17.09 -2.34
N GLN A 102 3.39 -15.86 -2.83
CA GLN A 102 2.41 -15.43 -3.81
C GLN A 102 3.06 -14.98 -5.12
N ILE A 103 4.39 -15.13 -5.31
CA ILE A 103 5.16 -14.56 -6.42
C ILE A 103 4.51 -14.83 -7.80
N GLU A 104 4.07 -16.06 -8.06
CA GLU A 104 3.47 -16.46 -9.35
C GLU A 104 2.20 -15.67 -9.71
N ARG A 105 1.54 -15.06 -8.72
CA ARG A 105 0.28 -14.33 -8.92
C ARG A 105 0.50 -12.94 -9.50
N PHE A 106 1.70 -12.37 -9.47
CA PHE A 106 1.96 -11.04 -10.04
C PHE A 106 1.65 -11.03 -11.54
N ASP A 107 2.20 -12.01 -12.25
CA ASP A 107 2.10 -12.14 -13.70
C ASP A 107 0.67 -12.47 -14.14
N GLU A 108 0.00 -13.37 -13.41
CA GLU A 108 -1.41 -13.70 -13.65
C GLU A 108 -2.35 -12.49 -13.54
N LEU A 109 -2.02 -11.57 -12.61
CA LEU A 109 -2.86 -10.42 -12.29
C LEU A 109 -2.64 -9.22 -13.20
N ASN A 110 -1.68 -9.29 -14.15
CA ASN A 110 -1.46 -8.29 -15.19
C ASN A 110 -1.34 -6.86 -14.62
N ILE A 111 -0.64 -6.71 -13.49
CA ILE A 111 -0.61 -5.47 -12.69
C ILE A 111 0.06 -4.32 -13.46
N ASP A 112 1.02 -4.63 -14.33
CA ASP A 112 1.73 -3.65 -15.18
C ASP A 112 1.24 -3.59 -16.64
N SER A 113 0.16 -4.30 -16.99
CA SER A 113 -0.35 -4.25 -18.36
C SER A 113 -0.86 -2.83 -18.68
N PRO A 114 -0.52 -2.27 -19.86
CA PRO A 114 -1.03 -0.98 -20.28
C PRO A 114 -2.55 -0.97 -20.22
N GLN A 115 -3.11 -0.01 -19.49
CA GLN A 115 -4.55 0.26 -19.55
C GLN A 115 -4.84 0.85 -20.93
N LEU A 116 -5.53 0.09 -21.79
CA LEU A 116 -6.14 0.58 -23.04
C LEU A 116 -7.07 1.76 -22.76
#